data_AF-A0A8T5PM73-F1
#
_entry.id   AF-A0A8T5PM73-F1
#
_cell.length_a   1.000
_cell.length_b   1.000
_cell.length_c   1.000
_cell.angle_alpha   90.00
_cell.angle_beta   90.00
_cell.angle_gamma   90.00
#
_symmetry.space_group_name_H-M   'P 1'
#
loop_
_entity.id
_entity.type
_entity.pdbx_description
1 polymer ?
#
loop_
_entity_poly.entity_id
_entity_poly.type
_entity_poly.pdbx_seq_one_letter_code
_entity_poly.pdbx_strand_id
1 'polypeptide(L)'
;MDVEKIQKINDLALKLQQQANMSREEAVRQAENMLSKNNDLEVNEISSKRLEEIETKPETNMTWQQAMEKNTKFIVNTFKDIQKEIINLKAETENLKHQIKNMKLSASAPQKQETQSQIKENTAETKEKHPKQGDCKPEDYSVEKYFYCGNK
;
A
#
# COMPACT_ATOMS: atom_id res chain seq x y z
N MET A 1 11.63 -7.71 35.38
CA MET A 1 12.13 -6.32 35.35
C MET A 1 12.71 -6.01 36.71
N ASP A 2 13.92 -5.47 36.77
CA ASP A 2 14.55 -5.08 38.03
C ASP A 2 13.79 -3.91 38.66
N VAL A 3 13.61 -3.96 39.98
CA VAL A 3 12.91 -2.91 40.74
C VAL A 3 13.56 -1.54 40.52
N GLU A 4 14.89 -1.50 40.41
CA GLU A 4 15.65 -0.28 40.13
C GLU A 4 15.37 0.31 38.73
N LYS A 5 15.17 -0.55 37.72
CA LYS A 5 14.83 -0.10 36.36
C LYS A 5 13.45 0.53 36.34
N ILE A 6 12.48 -0.07 37.04
CA ILE A 6 11.12 0.45 37.15
C ILE A 6 11.11 1.81 37.88
N GLN A 7 11.89 1.96 38.96
CA GLN A 7 12.02 3.24 39.65
C GLN A 7 12.60 4.33 38.74
N LYS A 8 13.68 4.02 38.01
CA LYS A 8 14.29 4.95 37.04
C LYS A 8 13.33 5.34 35.92
N ILE A 9 12.53 4.40 35.41
CA ILE A 9 11.50 4.67 34.40
C ILE A 9 10.44 5.61 34.98
N ASN A 10 9.97 5.38 36.20
CA ASN A 10 8.96 6.21 36.84
C ASN A 10 9.47 7.64 37.11
N ASP A 11 10.69 7.78 37.62
CA ASP A 11 11.29 9.08 37.89
C ASP A 11 11.51 9.88 36.59
N LEU A 12 11.94 9.20 35.53
CA LEU A 12 12.13 9.82 34.22
C LEU A 12 10.79 10.18 33.57
N ALA A 13 9.79 9.30 33.66
CA ALA A 13 8.45 9.54 33.14
C ALA A 13 7.79 10.73 33.84
N LEU A 14 7.94 10.89 35.16
CA LEU A 14 7.44 12.05 35.90
C LEU A 14 8.08 13.36 35.41
N LYS A 15 9.40 13.35 35.18
CA LYS A 15 10.10 14.53 34.62
C LYS A 15 9.63 14.86 33.21
N LEU A 16 9.46 13.84 32.36
CA LEU A 16 8.99 14.01 31.00
C LEU A 16 7.55 14.54 30.94
N GLN A 17 6.68 14.05 31.84
CA GLN A 17 5.32 14.55 31.98
C GLN A 17 5.29 16.03 32.39
N GLN A 18 6.14 16.44 33.34
CA GLN A 18 6.24 17.83 33.78
C GLN A 18 6.83 18.78 32.73
N GLN A 19 7.81 18.32 31.94
CA GLN A 19 8.50 19.16 30.96
C GLN A 19 7.76 19.28 29.64
N ALA A 20 7.08 18.21 29.19
CA ALA A 20 6.46 18.17 27.87
C ALA A 20 4.93 18.14 27.91
N ASN A 21 4.30 18.20 29.09
CA ASN A 21 2.84 18.01 29.27
C ASN A 21 2.31 16.77 28.52
N MET A 22 3.14 15.73 28.42
CA MET A 22 2.80 14.50 27.70
C MET A 22 1.93 13.58 28.57
N SER A 23 1.17 12.70 27.92
CA SER A 23 0.38 11.68 28.63
C SER A 23 1.29 10.78 29.45
N ARG A 24 0.81 10.34 30.62
CA ARG A 24 1.55 9.42 31.51
C ARG A 24 2.05 8.17 30.77
N GLU A 25 1.24 7.65 29.87
CA GLU A 25 1.57 6.42 29.12
C GLU A 25 2.63 6.66 28.04
N GLU A 26 2.59 7.85 27.42
CA GLU A 26 3.60 8.28 26.45
C GLU A 26 4.95 8.58 27.14
N ALA A 27 4.91 9.18 28.34
CA ALA A 27 6.08 9.45 29.16
C ALA A 27 6.79 8.18 29.61
N VAL A 28 6.04 7.15 30.02
CA VAL A 28 6.59 5.84 30.40
C VAL A 28 7.25 5.16 29.21
N ARG A 29 6.57 5.14 28.06
CA ARG A 29 7.11 4.54 26.84
C ARG A 29 8.38 5.26 26.35
N GLN A 30 8.43 6.59 26.48
CA GLN A 30 9.62 7.36 26.14
C GLN A 30 10.77 7.12 27.14
N ALA A 31 10.46 7.05 28.44
CA ALA A 31 11.44 6.73 29.48
C ALA A 31 12.03 5.32 29.32
N GLU A 32 11.22 4.32 28.99
CA GLU A 32 11.66 2.97 28.68
C GLU A 32 12.62 2.93 27.48
N ASN A 33 12.30 3.68 26.43
CA ASN A 33 13.12 3.76 25.23
C ASN A 33 14.48 4.43 25.50
N MET A 34 14.50 5.49 26.33
CA MET A 34 15.74 6.16 26.73
C MET A 34 16.63 5.27 27.61
N LEU A 35 16.04 4.52 28.53
CA LEU A 35 16.79 3.62 29.41
C LEU A 35 17.32 2.39 28.66
N SER A 36 16.56 1.86 27.70
CA SER A 36 16.98 0.70 26.90
C SER A 36 18.13 1.04 25.96
N LYS A 37 18.04 2.18 25.26
CA LYS A 37 19.11 2.68 24.37
C LYS A 37 20.44 2.92 25.09
N ASN A 38 20.40 3.35 26.35
CA ASN A 38 21.63 3.56 27.13
C ASN A 38 22.29 2.25 27.57
N ASN A 39 21.54 1.15 27.72
CA ASN A 39 22.12 -0.16 28.07
C ASN A 39 22.69 -0.90 26.84
N ASP A 40 22.12 -0.67 25.65
CA ASP A 40 22.59 -1.32 24.41
C ASP A 40 23.90 -0.71 23.86
N LEU A 41 24.30 0.48 24.34
CA LEU A 41 25.55 1.13 23.93
C LEU A 41 26.81 0.52 24.58
N GLU A 42 26.69 -0.26 25.67
CA GLU A 42 27.85 -0.88 26.34
C GLU A 42 28.24 -2.26 25.80
N VAL A 43 27.43 -2.91 24.95
CA VAL A 43 27.68 -4.31 24.52
C VAL A 43 28.02 -4.45 23.03
N ASN A 44 27.96 -3.37 22.24
CA ASN A 44 28.00 -3.47 20.77
C ASN A 44 29.31 -2.98 20.10
N GLU A 45 30.43 -2.91 20.82
CA GLU A 45 31.71 -2.45 20.26
C GLU A 45 32.43 -3.46 19.33
N ILE A 46 31.92 -4.68 19.12
CA ILE A 46 32.69 -5.72 18.38
C ILE A 46 32.12 -6.08 16.99
N SER A 47 30.91 -5.65 16.60
CA SER A 47 30.30 -6.12 15.33
C SER A 47 30.32 -5.14 14.14
N SER A 48 30.79 -3.90 14.32
CA SER A 48 30.60 -2.84 13.31
C SER A 48 31.73 -2.69 12.27
N LYS A 49 32.61 -3.69 12.11
CA LYS A 49 33.80 -3.59 11.23
C LYS A 49 33.50 -3.74 9.72
N ARG A 50 32.28 -3.49 9.25
CA ARG A 50 31.91 -3.65 7.84
C ARG A 50 30.98 -2.56 7.27
N LEU A 51 31.04 -1.35 7.81
CA LEU A 51 30.48 -0.15 7.18
C LEU A 51 31.47 0.98 7.45
N GLU A 52 32.54 1.00 6.66
CA GLU A 52 33.43 2.14 6.58
C GLU A 52 32.65 3.36 6.06
N GLU A 53 33.01 4.51 6.64
CA GLU A 53 33.00 5.81 5.96
C GLU A 53 31.69 6.60 5.89
N ILE A 54 31.09 6.88 7.05
CA ILE A 54 30.58 8.24 7.31
C ILE A 54 31.09 8.68 8.68
N GLU A 55 32.23 9.37 8.64
CA GLU A 55 32.72 10.21 9.71
C GLU A 55 31.67 11.27 10.05
N THR A 56 30.95 11.10 11.16
CA THR A 56 30.48 12.25 11.95
C THR A 56 30.81 12.00 13.40
N LYS A 57 32.00 12.48 13.79
CA LYS A 57 32.33 12.86 15.17
C LYS A 57 31.10 13.53 15.82
N PRO A 58 30.80 13.23 17.09
CA PRO A 58 29.86 14.04 17.84
C PRO A 58 30.55 15.37 18.16
N GLU A 59 30.40 16.37 17.29
CA GLU A 59 30.64 17.75 17.68
C GLU A 59 29.55 18.17 18.67
N THR A 60 29.91 17.98 19.94
CA THR A 60 29.35 18.59 21.12
C THR A 60 29.33 20.11 20.95
N ASN A 61 28.16 20.64 20.60
CA ASN A 61 27.63 22.01 20.79
C ASN A 61 26.88 22.56 19.56
N MET A 62 26.02 21.76 18.90
CA MET A 62 24.92 22.38 18.15
C MET A 62 23.97 23.04 19.15
N THR A 63 23.87 24.37 19.11
CA THR A 63 22.82 25.08 19.83
C THR A 63 21.47 24.48 19.44
N TRP A 64 20.56 24.29 20.38
CA TRP A 64 19.23 23.70 20.11
C TRP A 64 18.53 24.33 18.90
N GLN A 65 18.74 25.63 18.67
CA GLN A 65 18.28 26.37 17.50
C GLN A 65 18.81 25.81 16.17
N GLN A 66 20.10 25.46 16.09
CA GLN A 66 20.71 24.87 14.90
C GLN A 66 20.24 23.43 14.66
N ALA A 67 20.03 22.66 15.73
CA ALA A 67 19.45 21.32 15.63
C ALA A 67 18.01 21.38 15.09
N MET A 68 17.20 22.33 15.57
CA MET A 68 15.85 22.57 15.08
C MET A 68 15.82 23.06 13.62
N GLU A 69 16.73 23.95 13.24
CA GLU A 69 16.84 24.43 11.86
C GLU A 69 17.21 23.29 10.91
N LYS A 70 18.17 22.44 11.29
CA LYS A 70 18.52 21.23 10.51
C LYS A 70 17.34 20.27 10.39
N ASN A 71 16.63 20.03 11.48
CA ASN A 71 15.46 19.15 11.47
C ASN A 71 14.35 19.71 10.57
N THR A 72 14.08 21.01 10.65
CA THR A 72 13.09 21.70 9.82
C THR A 72 13.49 21.65 8.34
N LYS A 73 14.76 21.93 8.01
CA LYS A 73 15.27 21.81 6.63
C LYS A 73 15.15 20.38 6.11
N PHE A 74 15.45 19.39 6.94
CA PHE A 74 15.28 17.99 6.58
C PHE A 74 13.81 17.67 6.28
N ILE A 75 12.88 18.05 7.16
CA ILE A 75 11.43 17.85 6.96
C ILE A 75 10.94 18.56 5.70
N VAL A 76 11.37 19.80 5.45
CA VAL A 76 10.96 20.55 4.25
C VAL A 76 11.50 19.87 2.99
N ASN A 77 12.72 19.36 3.01
CA ASN A 77 13.30 18.65 1.88
C ASN A 77 12.59 17.32 1.63
N THR A 78 12.34 16.52 2.66
CA THR A 78 11.57 15.27 2.50
C THR A 78 10.17 15.54 2.00
N PHE A 79 9.52 16.60 2.48
CA PHE A 79 8.20 17.00 1.98
C PHE A 79 8.24 17.40 0.50
N LYS A 80 9.28 18.13 0.06
CA LYS A 80 9.47 18.46 -1.37
C LYS A 80 9.71 17.22 -2.21
N ASP A 81 10.47 16.25 -1.73
CA ASP A 81 10.75 15.04 -2.48
C ASP A 81 9.50 14.15 -2.57
N ILE A 82 8.74 14.02 -1.50
CA ILE A 82 7.42 13.37 -1.51
C ILE A 82 6.47 14.07 -2.49
N GLN A 83 6.45 15.41 -2.52
CA GLN A 83 5.64 16.16 -3.48
C GLN A 83 6.03 15.87 -4.94
N LYS A 84 7.33 15.81 -5.25
CA LYS A 84 7.81 15.43 -6.59
C LYS A 84 7.36 14.02 -6.95
N GLU A 85 7.48 13.08 -6.02
CA GLU A 85 7.07 11.69 -6.24
C GLU A 85 5.56 11.59 -6.49
N ILE A 86 4.73 12.31 -5.72
CA ILE A 86 3.28 12.41 -5.95
C ILE A 86 2.98 12.98 -7.33
N ILE A 87 3.68 14.03 -7.77
CA ILE A 87 3.50 14.62 -9.10
C ILE A 87 3.85 13.59 -10.20
N ASN A 88 4.96 12.85 -10.04
CA ASN A 88 5.36 11.79 -10.97
C ASN A 88 4.32 10.66 -11.04
N LEU A 89 3.86 10.15 -9.88
CA LEU A 89 2.84 9.11 -9.82
C LEU A 89 1.50 9.58 -10.42
N LYS A 90 1.14 10.84 -10.22
CA LYS A 90 -0.03 11.45 -10.87
C LYS A 90 0.12 11.52 -12.38
N ALA A 91 1.30 11.88 -12.88
CA ALA A 91 1.58 11.90 -14.31
C ALA A 91 1.56 10.49 -14.91
N GLU A 92 2.13 9.50 -14.22
CA GLU A 92 2.13 8.10 -14.65
C GLU A 92 0.71 7.50 -14.68
N THR A 93 -0.10 7.77 -13.65
CA THR A 93 -1.50 7.31 -13.60
C THR A 93 -2.36 7.93 -14.70
N GLU A 94 -2.22 9.23 -14.98
CA GLU A 94 -2.91 9.85 -16.11
C GLU A 94 -2.40 9.29 -17.46
N ASN A 95 -1.10 9.04 -17.61
CA ASN A 95 -0.55 8.38 -18.80
C ASN A 95 -1.13 6.97 -19.01
N LEU A 96 -1.15 6.14 -17.96
CA LEU A 96 -1.74 4.80 -18.00
C LEU A 96 -3.23 4.84 -18.32
N LYS A 97 -3.97 5.79 -17.74
CA LYS A 97 -5.38 6.01 -18.04
C LYS A 97 -5.59 6.41 -19.50
N HIS A 98 -4.72 7.25 -20.06
CA HIS A 98 -4.72 7.57 -21.49
C HIS A 98 -4.40 6.34 -22.35
N GLN A 99 -3.42 5.53 -21.99
CA GLN A 99 -3.09 4.28 -22.69
C GLN A 99 -4.27 3.30 -22.67
N ILE A 100 -4.91 3.09 -21.52
CA ILE A 100 -6.11 2.24 -21.39
C ILE A 100 -7.24 2.78 -22.25
N LYS A 101 -7.47 4.10 -22.24
CA LYS A 101 -8.50 4.73 -23.09
C LYS A 101 -8.22 4.47 -24.58
N ASN A 102 -6.96 4.63 -25.00
CA ASN A 102 -6.56 4.40 -26.38
C ASN A 102 -6.64 2.93 -26.78
N MET A 103 -6.28 1.99 -25.89
CA MET A 103 -6.45 0.55 -26.11
C MET A 103 -7.93 0.16 -26.21
N LYS A 104 -8.80 0.71 -25.37
CA LYS A 104 -10.26 0.46 -25.46
C LYS A 104 -10.86 0.98 -26.76
N LEU A 105 -10.36 2.09 -27.29
CA LEU A 105 -10.77 2.62 -28.59
C LEU A 105 -10.22 1.76 -29.75
N SER A 106 -9.02 1.20 -29.62
CA SER A 106 -8.42 0.30 -30.62
C SER A 106 -8.99 -1.13 -30.60
N ALA A 107 -9.62 -1.57 -29.52
CA ALA A 107 -10.25 -2.89 -29.41
C ALA A 107 -11.66 -2.96 -30.01
N SER A 108 -12.18 -1.84 -30.52
CA SER A 108 -13.45 -1.76 -31.27
C SER A 108 -13.21 -1.86 -32.78
N ALA A 109 -12.61 -2.97 -33.24
CA ALA A 109 -12.73 -3.39 -34.63
C ALA A 109 -13.93 -4.35 -34.75
N PRO A 110 -14.99 -4.00 -35.51
CA PRO A 110 -16.17 -4.84 -35.66
C PRO A 110 -15.91 -6.04 -36.56
N GLN A 111 -16.57 -7.14 -36.17
CA GLN A 111 -17.03 -8.30 -36.93
C GLN A 111 -16.73 -8.36 -38.43
N LYS A 112 -16.16 -9.50 -38.82
CA LYS A 112 -16.46 -10.30 -40.03
C LYS A 112 -17.54 -9.68 -40.94
N GLN A 113 -17.13 -9.06 -42.03
CA GLN A 113 -17.93 -8.98 -43.23
C GLN A 113 -17.68 -10.23 -44.06
N GLU A 114 -18.55 -11.24 -43.95
CA GLU A 114 -18.81 -12.14 -45.09
C GLU A 114 -20.31 -12.46 -45.13
N THR A 115 -20.95 -11.86 -46.14
CA THR A 115 -22.15 -12.32 -46.87
C THR A 115 -23.48 -12.42 -46.10
N GLN A 116 -24.24 -11.32 -46.14
CA GLN A 116 -25.69 -11.39 -46.21
C GLN A 116 -26.09 -12.05 -47.54
N SER A 117 -26.68 -13.24 -47.46
CA SER A 117 -27.60 -13.74 -48.48
C SER A 117 -28.93 -14.03 -47.79
N GLN A 118 -29.91 -13.16 -48.02
CA GLN A 118 -31.31 -13.49 -47.81
C GLN A 118 -31.71 -14.54 -48.85
N ILE A 119 -32.05 -15.76 -48.44
CA ILE A 119 -33.01 -16.61 -49.16
C ILE A 119 -33.84 -17.35 -48.10
N LYS A 120 -35.13 -17.03 -48.04
CA LYS A 120 -36.16 -17.95 -47.55
C LYS A 120 -36.26 -19.08 -48.57
N GLU A 121 -36.05 -20.33 -48.18
CA GLU A 121 -36.90 -21.45 -48.61
C GLU A 121 -36.57 -22.74 -47.87
N ASN A 122 -37.64 -23.50 -47.61
CA ASN A 122 -37.62 -24.84 -47.07
C ASN A 122 -36.71 -25.77 -47.86
N THR A 123 -35.82 -26.49 -47.18
CA THR A 123 -35.56 -27.89 -47.52
C THR A 123 -34.99 -28.63 -46.32
N ALA A 124 -35.59 -29.78 -46.02
CA ALA A 124 -35.18 -30.69 -44.98
C ALA A 124 -33.82 -31.29 -45.33
N GLU A 125 -32.81 -31.03 -44.50
CA GLU A 125 -31.59 -31.84 -44.48
C GLU A 125 -31.22 -32.17 -43.04
N THR A 126 -31.28 -33.47 -42.77
CA THR A 126 -30.87 -34.18 -41.57
C THR A 126 -29.47 -33.75 -41.14
N LYS A 127 -29.38 -32.89 -40.13
CA LYS A 127 -28.14 -32.67 -39.39
C LYS A 127 -27.99 -33.77 -38.36
N GLU A 128 -26.98 -34.61 -38.55
CA GLU A 128 -26.58 -35.64 -37.59
C GLU A 128 -26.42 -35.02 -36.19
N LYS A 129 -27.03 -35.66 -35.19
CA LYS A 129 -26.97 -35.23 -33.79
C LYS A 129 -25.53 -35.37 -33.29
N HIS A 130 -24.82 -34.25 -33.16
CA HIS A 130 -23.53 -34.25 -32.47
C HIS A 130 -23.75 -34.63 -30.99
N PRO A 131 -22.95 -35.56 -30.42
CA PRO A 131 -23.15 -36.07 -29.05
C PRO A 131 -22.94 -35.02 -27.95
N LYS A 132 -22.47 -33.82 -28.29
CA LYS A 132 -22.32 -32.68 -27.37
C LYS A 132 -23.52 -31.71 -27.36
N GLN A 133 -24.48 -31.89 -28.25
CA GLN A 133 -25.72 -31.11 -28.27
C GLN A 133 -26.85 -32.04 -27.82
N GLY A 134 -27.04 -32.13 -26.50
CA GLY A 134 -28.31 -32.62 -25.96
C GLY A 134 -29.45 -31.71 -26.42
N ASP A 135 -30.65 -32.28 -26.57
CA ASP A 135 -31.88 -31.57 -26.95
C ASP A 135 -32.31 -30.58 -25.83
N CYS A 136 -31.52 -29.52 -25.62
CA CYS A 136 -31.80 -28.51 -24.62
C CYS A 136 -32.91 -27.61 -25.15
N LYS A 137 -34.03 -27.57 -24.44
CA LYS A 137 -35.15 -26.71 -24.83
C LYS A 137 -34.92 -25.31 -24.27
N PRO A 138 -35.38 -24.25 -24.95
CA PRO A 138 -35.23 -22.89 -24.43
C PRO A 138 -35.91 -22.70 -23.06
N GLU A 139 -36.88 -23.54 -22.68
CA GLU A 139 -37.50 -23.57 -21.35
C GLU A 139 -36.55 -24.06 -20.23
N ASP A 140 -35.42 -24.69 -20.58
CA ASP A 140 -34.40 -25.17 -19.63
C ASP A 140 -33.45 -24.05 -19.18
N TYR A 141 -33.34 -22.96 -19.95
CA TYR A 141 -32.50 -21.79 -19.65
C TYR A 141 -33.30 -20.55 -19.24
N SER A 142 -34.59 -20.71 -18.93
CA SER A 142 -35.42 -19.60 -18.46
C SER A 142 -34.86 -19.04 -17.14
N VAL A 143 -34.38 -17.80 -17.18
CA VAL A 143 -33.77 -17.10 -16.05
C VAL A 143 -34.73 -17.04 -14.85
N GLU A 144 -36.03 -17.01 -15.09
CA GLU A 144 -37.07 -17.03 -14.04
C GLU A 144 -37.08 -18.31 -13.18
N LYS A 145 -36.68 -19.48 -13.70
CA LYS A 145 -36.55 -20.70 -12.87
C LYS A 145 -35.42 -20.59 -11.85
N TYR A 146 -34.36 -19.84 -12.14
CA TYR A 146 -33.23 -19.65 -11.21
C TYR A 146 -33.59 -18.75 -10.02
N PHE A 147 -34.51 -17.80 -10.19
CA PHE A 147 -34.92 -16.89 -9.12
C PHE A 147 -36.07 -17.41 -8.27
N TYR A 148 -36.88 -18.36 -8.76
CA TYR A 148 -38.06 -18.87 -8.04
C TYR A 148 -37.86 -20.19 -7.28
N CYS A 149 -36.74 -20.91 -7.47
CA CYS A 149 -36.44 -22.12 -6.69
C CYS A 149 -35.78 -21.84 -5.31
N GLY A 150 -35.62 -20.57 -4.93
CA GLY A 150 -34.99 -20.17 -3.65
C GLY A 150 -35.95 -19.91 -2.48
N ASN A 151 -37.26 -20.03 -2.68
CA ASN A 151 -38.26 -19.89 -1.62
C ASN A 151 -39.15 -21.13 -1.53
N LYS A 152 -38.65 -22.18 -0.87
CA LYS A 152 -39.43 -23.18 -0.14
C LYS A 152 -38.52 -23.98 0.78
#